data_AF-A0A5C4NVL5-F1
#
_entry.id   AF-A0A5C4NVL5-F1
#
_cell.length_a   1.000
_cell.length_b   1.000
_cell.length_c   1.000
_cell.angle_alpha   90.00
_cell.angle_beta   90.00
_cell.angle_gamma   90.00
#
_symmetry.space_group_name_H-M   'P 1'
#
loop_
_entity.id
_entity.type
_entity.pdbx_description
1 polymer ?
#
loop_
_entity_poly.entity_id
_entity_poly.type
_entity_poly.pdbx_seq_one_letter_code
_entity_poly.pdbx_strand_id
1 'polypeptide(L)'
;MSTDPRLLPLAELLRLGLITSDEYDDTLAELEIIELQRAHNAAEDIDVPELAMNADQVRTLAWLLSAELVPEDRFFKMLRKLPADDPRRQLAGAALQQVNRQAVDALYDQNLINPWQRDAARDSLPADHLAATPVAALRHMLKQGTLSPLQYQELQARTRANGSPLARVIVDAAGKPPARYGRRAARPFNVLMIVLMLVMLMSVAIVGPLWFKREQPAPVAPLAQPVGTVEGDNLQQRAAQALDAARQPGHDSVQYDVHVVQDKPPR
;
A
#
# COMPACT_ATOMS: atom_id res chain seq x y z
N MET A 1 -11.93 22.20 -23.55
CA MET A 1 -11.89 20.74 -23.82
C MET A 1 -10.68 20.20 -23.07
N SER A 2 -10.88 19.22 -22.18
CA SER A 2 -9.78 18.63 -21.42
C SER A 2 -8.76 18.01 -22.38
N THR A 3 -7.49 18.37 -22.25
CA THR A 3 -6.37 17.87 -23.06
C THR A 3 -5.77 16.59 -22.48
N ASP A 4 -6.48 15.91 -21.58
CA ASP A 4 -5.98 14.70 -20.93
C ASP A 4 -5.86 13.55 -21.95
N PRO A 5 -4.63 13.09 -22.25
CA PRO A 5 -4.39 12.04 -23.24
C PRO A 5 -5.03 10.70 -22.88
N ARG A 6 -5.37 10.47 -21.60
CA ARG A 6 -6.03 9.24 -21.11
C ARG A 6 -7.47 9.11 -21.57
N LEU A 7 -8.10 10.22 -21.99
CA LEU A 7 -9.51 10.23 -22.40
C LEU A 7 -9.73 9.61 -23.78
N LEU A 8 -8.75 9.69 -24.68
CA LEU A 8 -8.83 9.11 -26.02
C LEU A 8 -8.99 7.58 -26.00
N PRO A 9 -8.09 6.80 -25.35
CA PRO A 9 -8.25 5.35 -25.28
C PRO A 9 -9.53 4.97 -24.50
N LEU A 10 -9.91 5.74 -23.48
CA LEU A 10 -11.13 5.51 -22.72
C LEU A 10 -12.40 5.67 -23.59
N ALA A 11 -12.49 6.75 -24.37
CA ALA A 11 -13.59 6.98 -25.30
C ALA A 11 -13.65 5.90 -26.39
N GLU A 12 -12.50 5.40 -26.84
CA GLU A 12 -12.44 4.30 -27.79
C GLU A 12 -12.96 2.98 -27.20
N LEU A 13 -12.64 2.66 -25.94
CA LEU A 13 -13.21 1.50 -25.25
C LEU A 13 -14.74 1.58 -25.15
N LEU A 14 -15.28 2.78 -24.91
CA LEU A 14 -16.73 3.03 -24.91
C LEU A 14 -17.32 2.82 -26.31
N ARG A 15 -16.69 3.38 -27.35
CA ARG A 15 -17.11 3.23 -28.75
C ARG A 15 -17.15 1.76 -29.19
N LEU A 16 -16.19 0.96 -28.74
CA LEU A 16 -16.11 -0.47 -29.02
C LEU A 16 -17.13 -1.31 -28.21
N GLY A 17 -17.82 -0.70 -27.24
CA GLY A 17 -18.74 -1.36 -26.31
C GLY A 17 -18.03 -2.27 -25.30
N LEU A 18 -16.71 -2.08 -25.12
CA LEU A 18 -15.93 -2.80 -24.11
C LEU A 18 -16.23 -2.28 -22.70
N ILE A 19 -16.61 -1.01 -22.60
CA ILE A 19 -17.18 -0.39 -21.40
C ILE A 19 -18.53 0.25 -21.71
N THR A 20 -19.31 0.53 -20.68
CA THR A 20 -20.62 1.20 -20.70
C THR A 20 -20.47 2.69 -20.41
N SER A 21 -21.53 3.47 -20.66
CA SER A 21 -21.53 4.90 -20.32
C SER A 21 -21.34 5.11 -18.82
N ASP A 22 -22.00 4.30 -17.99
CA ASP A 22 -21.86 4.39 -16.53
C ASP A 22 -20.43 4.11 -16.08
N GLU A 23 -19.79 3.06 -16.61
CA GLU A 23 -18.38 2.74 -16.32
C GLU A 23 -17.41 3.84 -16.82
N TYR A 24 -17.76 4.51 -17.93
CA TYR A 24 -17.00 5.65 -18.45
C TYR A 24 -17.10 6.84 -17.50
N ASP A 25 -18.30 7.20 -17.04
CA ASP A 25 -18.52 8.30 -16.11
C ASP A 25 -17.88 8.02 -14.73
N ASP A 26 -18.00 6.80 -14.21
CA ASP A 26 -17.31 6.34 -13.00
C ASP A 26 -15.79 6.46 -13.15
N THR A 27 -15.26 6.16 -14.34
CA THR A 27 -13.83 6.31 -14.62
C THR A 27 -13.38 7.76 -14.60
N LEU A 28 -14.16 8.68 -15.18
CA LEU A 28 -13.83 10.10 -15.13
C LEU A 28 -13.78 10.62 -13.70
N ALA A 29 -14.75 10.22 -12.88
CA ALA A 29 -14.78 10.57 -11.47
C ALA A 29 -13.57 10.00 -10.71
N GLU A 30 -13.17 8.74 -11.00
CA GLU A 30 -11.98 8.14 -10.40
C GLU A 30 -10.70 8.88 -10.79
N LEU A 31 -10.55 9.26 -12.07
CA LEU A 31 -9.39 10.02 -12.53
C LEU A 31 -9.30 11.39 -11.83
N GLU A 32 -10.43 12.07 -11.62
CA GLU A 32 -10.46 13.34 -10.87
C GLU A 32 -10.03 13.13 -9.41
N ILE A 33 -10.52 12.08 -8.75
CA ILE A 33 -10.11 11.71 -7.39
C ILE A 33 -8.60 11.44 -7.33
N ILE A 34 -8.05 10.71 -8.30
CA ILE A 34 -6.62 10.40 -8.36
C ILE A 34 -5.80 11.67 -8.56
N GLU A 35 -6.22 12.61 -9.41
CA GLU A 35 -5.50 13.88 -9.57
C GLU A 35 -5.49 14.70 -8.27
N LEU A 36 -6.61 14.72 -7.53
CA LEU A 36 -6.68 15.37 -6.21
C LEU A 36 -5.77 14.66 -5.19
N GLN A 37 -5.76 13.33 -5.19
CA GLN A 37 -4.90 12.53 -4.32
C GLN A 37 -3.43 12.69 -4.66
N ARG A 38 -3.04 12.76 -5.94
CA ARG A 38 -1.65 12.98 -6.34
C ARG A 38 -1.10 14.28 -5.75
N ALA A 39 -1.88 15.36 -5.82
CA ALA A 39 -1.47 16.64 -5.27
C ALA A 39 -1.27 16.60 -3.74
N HIS A 40 -2.04 15.78 -3.03
CA HIS A 40 -1.96 15.63 -1.58
C HIS A 40 -0.86 14.62 -1.15
N ASN A 41 -0.80 13.48 -1.82
CA ASN A 41 0.06 12.34 -1.50
C ASN A 41 1.52 12.53 -1.95
N ALA A 42 1.78 13.43 -2.90
CA ALA A 42 3.14 13.83 -3.25
C ALA A 42 3.92 14.39 -2.04
N ALA A 43 3.23 14.91 -1.03
CA ALA A 43 3.84 15.35 0.22
C ALA A 43 4.13 14.20 1.22
N GLU A 44 3.48 13.05 1.06
CA GLU A 44 3.50 11.93 2.02
C GLU A 44 4.16 10.65 1.47
N ASP A 45 4.68 10.67 0.24
CA ASP A 45 5.31 9.51 -0.43
C ASP A 45 4.40 8.27 -0.49
N ILE A 46 3.09 8.50 -0.59
CA ILE A 46 2.08 7.44 -0.72
C ILE A 46 1.82 7.19 -2.20
N ASP A 47 2.17 6.00 -2.68
CA ASP A 47 1.95 5.57 -4.05
C ASP A 47 0.47 5.24 -4.31
N VAL A 48 -0.10 5.84 -5.37
CA VAL A 48 -1.49 5.63 -5.79
C VAL A 48 -1.47 4.91 -7.15
N PRO A 49 -2.25 3.84 -7.36
CA PRO A 49 -2.30 3.16 -8.66
C PRO A 49 -2.93 4.04 -9.76
N GLU A 50 -2.11 4.75 -10.53
CA GLU A 50 -2.59 5.69 -11.54
C GLU A 50 -2.67 5.10 -12.95
N LEU A 51 -3.63 5.58 -13.74
CA LEU A 51 -3.63 5.37 -15.18
C LEU A 51 -2.52 6.21 -15.82
N ALA A 52 -1.55 5.56 -16.47
CA ALA A 52 -0.45 6.23 -17.15
C ALA A 52 -0.94 7.21 -18.22
N MET A 53 -0.30 8.38 -18.30
CA MET A 53 -0.67 9.45 -19.26
C MET A 53 -0.58 9.02 -20.73
N ASN A 54 0.25 8.02 -21.05
CA ASN A 54 0.40 7.48 -22.40
C ASN A 54 -0.18 6.06 -22.52
N ALA A 55 -1.14 5.69 -21.66
CA ALA A 55 -1.81 4.40 -21.75
C ALA A 55 -2.50 4.26 -23.12
N ASP A 56 -2.30 3.11 -23.76
CA ASP A 56 -3.08 2.68 -24.92
C ASP A 56 -4.39 2.01 -24.44
N GLN A 57 -5.24 1.58 -25.38
CA GLN A 57 -6.52 0.94 -25.03
C GLN A 57 -6.34 -0.33 -24.18
N VAL A 58 -5.26 -1.09 -24.37
CA VAL A 58 -4.97 -2.31 -23.61
C VAL A 58 -4.62 -1.94 -22.17
N ARG A 59 -3.73 -0.98 -21.96
CA ARG A 59 -3.33 -0.49 -20.65
C ARG A 59 -4.48 0.21 -19.93
N THR A 60 -5.30 0.97 -20.63
CA THR A 60 -6.51 1.58 -20.06
C THR A 60 -7.49 0.51 -19.60
N LEU A 61 -7.83 -0.47 -20.44
CA LEU A 61 -8.74 -1.53 -20.04
C LEU A 61 -8.16 -2.40 -18.91
N ALA A 62 -6.85 -2.66 -18.92
CA ALA A 62 -6.17 -3.36 -17.85
C ALA A 62 -6.29 -2.60 -16.52
N TRP A 63 -6.02 -1.30 -16.54
CA TRP A 63 -6.18 -0.45 -15.36
C TRP A 63 -7.62 -0.46 -14.85
N LEU A 64 -8.62 -0.33 -15.71
CA LEU A 64 -10.04 -0.40 -15.34
C LEU A 64 -10.44 -1.72 -14.66
N LEU A 65 -9.91 -2.85 -15.16
CA LEU A 65 -10.13 -4.16 -14.56
C LEU A 65 -9.44 -4.29 -13.20
N SER A 66 -8.22 -3.77 -13.07
CA SER A 66 -7.46 -3.78 -11.81
C SER A 66 -8.07 -2.88 -10.73
N ALA A 67 -8.63 -1.73 -11.12
CA ALA A 67 -9.33 -0.78 -10.26
C ALA A 67 -10.78 -1.19 -9.95
N GLU A 68 -11.23 -2.34 -10.46
CA GLU A 68 -12.61 -2.83 -10.34
C GLU A 68 -13.67 -1.83 -10.85
N LEU A 69 -13.29 -0.95 -11.78
CA LEU A 69 -14.20 -0.01 -12.45
C LEU A 69 -15.07 -0.72 -13.49
N VAL A 70 -14.59 -1.83 -14.03
CA VAL A 70 -15.36 -2.73 -14.88
C VAL A 70 -15.66 -4.02 -14.10
N PRO A 71 -16.93 -4.33 -13.79
CA PRO A 71 -17.29 -5.53 -13.05
C PRO A 71 -16.94 -6.81 -13.82
N GLU A 72 -16.24 -7.73 -13.16
CA GLU A 72 -15.75 -9.00 -13.73
C GLU A 72 -16.86 -9.81 -14.44
N ASP A 73 -18.02 -9.99 -13.77
CA ASP A 73 -19.14 -10.75 -14.33
C ASP A 73 -19.68 -10.15 -15.63
N ARG A 74 -19.78 -8.82 -15.68
CA ARG A 74 -20.27 -8.08 -16.86
C ARG A 74 -19.25 -8.19 -17.99
N PHE A 75 -17.97 -8.03 -17.67
CA PHE A 75 -16.87 -8.16 -18.61
C PHE A 75 -16.85 -9.53 -19.28
N PHE A 76 -16.85 -10.63 -18.50
CA PHE A 76 -16.87 -11.97 -19.09
C PHE A 76 -18.18 -12.30 -19.80
N LYS A 77 -19.33 -11.79 -19.34
CA LYS A 77 -20.60 -11.92 -20.06
C LYS A 77 -20.57 -11.24 -21.42
N MET A 78 -19.93 -10.08 -21.52
CA MET A 78 -19.70 -9.40 -22.79
C MET A 78 -18.76 -10.23 -23.68
N LEU A 79 -17.62 -10.70 -23.16
CA LEU A 79 -16.66 -11.49 -23.95
C LEU A 79 -17.27 -12.77 -24.54
N ARG A 80 -18.12 -13.46 -23.78
CA ARG A 80 -18.83 -14.66 -24.27
C ARG A 80 -19.77 -14.38 -25.44
N LYS A 81 -20.26 -13.15 -25.60
CA LYS A 81 -21.13 -12.75 -26.73
C LYS A 81 -20.35 -12.39 -27.98
N LEU A 82 -19.04 -12.13 -27.86
CA LEU A 82 -18.21 -11.76 -29.00
C LEU A 82 -17.78 -13.00 -29.78
N PRO A 83 -17.80 -12.95 -31.13
CA PRO A 83 -17.16 -13.97 -31.97
C PRO A 83 -15.71 -14.22 -31.56
N ALA A 84 -15.20 -15.43 -31.83
CA ALA A 84 -13.81 -15.80 -31.48
C ALA A 84 -12.79 -14.88 -32.18
N ASP A 85 -13.05 -14.51 -33.42
CA ASP A 85 -12.17 -13.67 -34.26
C ASP A 85 -12.46 -12.16 -34.14
N ASP A 86 -13.28 -11.74 -33.16
CA ASP A 86 -13.61 -10.33 -32.98
C ASP A 86 -12.39 -9.56 -32.43
N PRO A 87 -11.98 -8.43 -33.04
CA PRO A 87 -10.83 -7.65 -32.57
C PRO A 87 -10.99 -7.13 -31.14
N ARG A 88 -12.22 -6.92 -30.68
CA ARG A 88 -12.51 -6.52 -29.28
C ARG A 88 -12.14 -7.63 -28.31
N ARG A 89 -12.30 -8.89 -28.72
CA ARG A 89 -11.91 -10.06 -27.92
C ARG A 89 -10.40 -10.17 -27.80
N GLN A 90 -9.66 -9.84 -28.87
CA GLN A 90 -8.20 -9.79 -28.84
C GLN A 90 -7.70 -8.68 -27.90
N LEU A 91 -8.27 -7.47 -28.01
CA LEU A 91 -7.93 -6.35 -27.13
C LEU A 91 -8.21 -6.70 -25.66
N ALA A 92 -9.40 -7.23 -25.37
CA ALA A 92 -9.76 -7.63 -24.02
C ALA A 92 -8.90 -8.78 -23.48
N GLY A 93 -8.53 -9.75 -24.33
CA GLY A 93 -7.59 -10.82 -23.99
C GLY A 93 -6.21 -10.28 -23.65
N ALA A 94 -5.70 -9.31 -24.42
CA ALA A 94 -4.43 -8.65 -24.13
C ALA A 94 -4.48 -7.88 -22.80
N ALA A 95 -5.58 -7.17 -22.52
CA ALA A 95 -5.76 -6.45 -21.26
C ALA A 95 -5.82 -7.41 -20.07
N LEU A 96 -6.58 -8.51 -20.17
CA LEU A 96 -6.61 -9.58 -19.16
C LEU A 96 -5.22 -10.15 -18.90
N GLN A 97 -4.49 -10.49 -19.96
CA GLN A 97 -3.15 -11.03 -19.84
C GLN A 97 -2.21 -10.04 -19.14
N GLN A 98 -2.31 -8.75 -19.47
CA GLN A 98 -1.52 -7.71 -18.82
C GLN A 98 -1.82 -7.62 -17.31
N VAL A 99 -3.09 -7.53 -16.92
CA VAL A 99 -3.50 -7.44 -15.51
C VAL A 99 -3.02 -8.65 -14.71
N ASN A 100 -3.24 -9.84 -15.24
CA ASN A 100 -2.84 -11.08 -14.59
C ASN A 100 -1.32 -11.17 -14.45
N ARG A 101 -0.56 -10.73 -15.47
CA ARG A 101 0.91 -10.65 -15.41
C ARG A 101 1.37 -9.68 -14.33
N GLN A 102 0.77 -8.50 -14.24
CA GLN A 102 1.10 -7.51 -13.20
C GLN A 102 0.88 -8.05 -11.79
N ALA A 103 -0.20 -8.80 -11.56
CA ALA A 103 -0.45 -9.45 -10.27
C ALA A 103 0.61 -10.51 -9.93
N VAL A 104 1.06 -11.28 -10.91
CA VAL A 104 2.18 -12.24 -10.75
C VAL A 104 3.50 -11.51 -10.51
N ASP A 105 3.73 -10.39 -11.17
CA ASP A 105 4.94 -9.58 -11.01
C ASP A 105 5.03 -8.98 -9.61
N ALA A 106 3.92 -8.48 -9.09
CA ALA A 106 3.85 -8.04 -7.70
C ALA A 106 4.17 -9.17 -6.70
N LEU A 107 3.83 -10.43 -6.98
CA LEU A 107 4.27 -11.56 -6.13
C LEU A 107 5.79 -11.75 -6.17
N TYR A 108 6.39 -11.59 -7.35
CA TYR A 108 7.83 -11.67 -7.52
C TYR A 108 8.55 -10.52 -6.81
N ASP A 109 8.06 -9.29 -6.97
CA ASP A 109 8.62 -8.08 -6.36
C ASP A 109 8.54 -8.14 -4.83
N GLN A 110 7.51 -8.80 -4.28
CA GLN A 110 7.37 -9.08 -2.84
C GLN A 110 8.16 -10.32 -2.37
N ASN A 111 9.03 -10.90 -3.21
CA ASN A 111 9.84 -12.09 -2.93
C ASN A 111 9.00 -13.31 -2.49
N LEU A 112 7.74 -13.39 -2.94
CA LEU A 112 6.83 -14.50 -2.63
C LEU A 112 7.02 -15.69 -3.57
N ILE A 113 7.49 -15.42 -4.79
CA ILE A 113 7.79 -16.44 -5.81
C ILE A 113 9.17 -16.18 -6.41
N ASN A 114 9.81 -17.22 -6.92
CA ASN A 114 11.10 -17.12 -7.60
C ASN A 114 10.94 -16.81 -9.11
N PRO A 115 12.02 -16.48 -9.85
CA PRO A 115 11.92 -16.15 -11.27
C PRO A 115 11.29 -17.24 -12.12
N TRP A 116 11.64 -18.51 -11.87
CA TRP A 116 11.09 -19.65 -12.61
C TRP A 116 9.58 -19.82 -12.38
N GLN A 117 9.14 -19.66 -11.13
CA GLN A 117 7.73 -19.71 -10.76
C GLN A 117 6.95 -18.54 -11.38
N ARG A 118 7.55 -17.35 -11.45
CA ARG A 118 6.95 -16.18 -12.11
C ARG A 118 6.71 -16.47 -13.58
N ASP A 119 7.72 -16.95 -14.29
CA ASP A 119 7.62 -17.19 -15.73
C ASP A 119 6.64 -18.35 -16.02
N ALA A 120 6.72 -19.44 -15.26
CA ALA A 120 5.75 -20.54 -15.35
C ALA A 120 4.31 -20.07 -15.05
N ALA A 121 4.12 -19.21 -14.04
CA ALA A 121 2.81 -18.65 -13.73
C ALA A 121 2.29 -17.79 -14.87
N ARG A 122 3.13 -16.91 -15.45
CA ARG A 122 2.78 -16.04 -16.58
C ARG A 122 2.33 -16.82 -17.82
N ASP A 123 2.96 -17.96 -18.10
CA ASP A 123 2.61 -18.83 -19.23
C ASP A 123 1.32 -19.63 -18.97
N SER A 124 1.02 -19.89 -17.70
CA SER A 124 -0.15 -20.66 -17.26
C SER A 124 -1.39 -19.79 -17.03
N LEU A 125 -1.33 -18.48 -17.31
CA LEU A 125 -2.42 -17.56 -17.01
C LEU A 125 -3.62 -17.83 -17.93
N PRO A 126 -4.79 -18.18 -17.39
CA PRO A 126 -6.00 -18.40 -18.17
C PRO A 126 -6.47 -17.12 -18.86
N ALA A 127 -6.91 -17.25 -20.11
CA ALA A 127 -7.52 -16.17 -20.89
C ALA A 127 -8.97 -15.85 -20.45
N ASP A 128 -9.56 -16.67 -19.59
CA ASP A 128 -10.95 -16.63 -19.14
C ASP A 128 -11.12 -16.41 -17.63
N HIS A 129 -10.05 -16.05 -16.92
CA HIS A 129 -10.10 -15.75 -15.49
C HIS A 129 -9.29 -14.50 -15.15
N LEU A 130 -9.87 -13.65 -14.32
CA LEU A 130 -9.26 -12.41 -13.84
C LEU A 130 -8.60 -12.67 -12.47
N ALA A 131 -7.27 -12.60 -12.44
CA ALA A 131 -6.45 -12.65 -11.24
C ALA A 131 -5.81 -11.29 -10.99
N ALA A 132 -6.65 -10.25 -10.88
CA ALA A 132 -6.21 -8.85 -10.83
C ALA A 132 -5.43 -8.43 -9.57
N THR A 133 -5.40 -9.29 -8.55
CA THR A 133 -4.68 -9.03 -7.30
C THR A 133 -3.59 -10.07 -7.06
N PRO A 134 -2.50 -9.72 -6.38
CA PRO A 134 -1.46 -10.70 -6.00
C PRO A 134 -2.04 -11.87 -5.19
N VAL A 135 -3.05 -11.61 -4.35
CA VAL A 135 -3.76 -12.66 -3.61
C VAL A 135 -4.47 -13.65 -4.54
N ALA A 136 -5.20 -13.14 -5.54
CA ALA A 136 -5.89 -13.97 -6.51
C ALA A 136 -4.88 -14.77 -7.36
N ALA A 137 -3.79 -14.15 -7.79
CA ALA A 137 -2.71 -14.81 -8.52
C ALA A 137 -2.06 -15.93 -7.69
N LEU A 138 -1.74 -15.69 -6.42
CA LEU A 138 -1.14 -16.70 -5.53
C LEU A 138 -2.10 -17.87 -5.29
N ARG A 139 -3.39 -17.59 -5.08
CA ARG A 139 -4.44 -18.64 -5.01
C ARG A 139 -4.52 -19.46 -6.29
N HIS A 140 -4.44 -18.80 -7.45
CA HIS A 140 -4.45 -19.50 -8.73
C HIS A 140 -3.23 -20.44 -8.85
N MET A 141 -2.03 -19.97 -8.49
CA MET A 141 -0.82 -20.81 -8.49
C MET A 141 -0.93 -22.02 -7.56
N LEU A 142 -1.54 -21.86 -6.39
CA LEU A 142 -1.82 -22.97 -5.46
C LEU A 142 -2.83 -23.97 -6.06
N LYS A 143 -3.89 -23.46 -6.69
CA LYS A 143 -4.93 -24.29 -7.32
C LYS A 143 -4.40 -25.10 -8.50
N GLN A 144 -3.50 -24.52 -9.31
CA GLN A 144 -2.88 -25.17 -10.47
C GLN A 144 -1.70 -26.07 -10.10
N GLY A 145 -1.21 -26.01 -8.85
CA GLY A 145 -0.06 -26.79 -8.40
C GLY A 145 1.30 -26.22 -8.84
N THR A 146 1.35 -25.01 -9.41
CA THR A 146 2.61 -24.28 -9.67
C THR A 146 3.37 -23.99 -8.38
N LEU A 147 2.65 -23.87 -7.26
CA LEU A 147 3.21 -23.82 -5.91
C LEU A 147 2.62 -24.98 -5.10
N SER A 148 3.48 -25.91 -4.65
CA SER A 148 3.02 -27.06 -3.87
C SER A 148 2.57 -26.64 -2.47
N PRO A 149 1.69 -27.42 -1.79
CA PRO A 149 1.28 -27.12 -0.42
C PRO A 149 2.46 -27.02 0.57
N LEU A 150 3.50 -27.83 0.38
CA LEU A 150 4.71 -27.80 1.21
C LEU A 150 5.52 -26.52 0.96
N GLN A 151 5.73 -26.15 -0.31
CA GLN A 151 6.38 -24.89 -0.66
C GLN A 151 5.60 -23.67 -0.14
N TYR A 152 4.27 -23.77 -0.09
CA TYR A 152 3.42 -22.73 0.46
C TYR A 152 3.55 -22.61 1.99
N GLN A 153 3.70 -23.72 2.71
CA GLN A 153 3.98 -23.68 4.15
C GLN A 153 5.35 -23.06 4.46
N GLU A 154 6.37 -23.40 3.68
CA GLU A 154 7.69 -22.77 3.77
C GLU A 154 7.62 -21.27 3.45
N LEU A 155 6.85 -20.89 2.43
CA LEU A 155 6.54 -19.51 2.10
C LEU A 155 5.85 -18.79 3.27
N GLN A 156 4.87 -19.42 3.92
CA GLN A 156 4.22 -18.86 5.11
C GLN A 156 5.22 -18.63 6.24
N ALA A 157 6.06 -19.61 6.55
CA ALA A 157 7.06 -19.50 7.60
C ALA A 157 8.06 -18.37 7.33
N ARG A 158 8.63 -18.31 6.11
CA ARG A 158 9.62 -17.28 5.75
C ARG A 158 8.99 -15.88 5.72
N THR A 159 7.77 -15.76 5.23
CA THR A 159 7.08 -14.46 5.12
C THR A 159 6.66 -13.93 6.49
N ARG A 160 6.25 -14.80 7.43
CA ARG A 160 6.00 -14.40 8.82
C ARG A 160 7.25 -13.88 9.51
N ALA A 161 8.39 -14.53 9.31
CA ALA A 161 9.66 -14.12 9.91
C ALA A 161 10.19 -12.81 9.28
N ASN A 162 10.34 -12.78 7.95
CA ASN A 162 11.15 -11.78 7.26
C ASN A 162 10.42 -11.05 6.12
N GLY A 163 9.15 -11.38 5.86
CA GLY A 163 8.39 -10.73 4.78
C GLY A 163 7.97 -9.31 5.12
N SER A 164 7.78 -8.49 4.08
CA SER A 164 7.17 -7.17 4.19
C SER A 164 5.75 -7.26 4.77
N PRO A 165 5.19 -6.16 5.33
CA PRO A 165 3.80 -6.14 5.78
C PRO A 165 2.82 -6.56 4.67
N LEU A 166 3.04 -6.09 3.44
CA LEU A 166 2.23 -6.45 2.27
C LEU A 166 2.36 -7.95 1.93
N ALA A 167 3.58 -8.49 1.92
CA ALA A 167 3.83 -9.91 1.69
C ALA A 167 3.06 -10.81 2.69
N ARG A 168 3.03 -10.42 3.97
CA ARG A 168 2.29 -11.13 5.02
C ARG A 168 0.78 -11.10 4.76
N VAL A 169 0.22 -9.93 4.44
CA VAL A 169 -1.20 -9.79 4.10
C VAL A 169 -1.56 -10.65 2.89
N ILE A 170 -0.74 -10.63 1.83
CA ILE A 170 -0.98 -11.41 0.62
C ILE A 170 -1.01 -12.91 0.95
N VAL A 171 0.02 -13.41 1.63
CA VAL A 171 0.15 -14.83 1.95
C VAL A 171 -0.97 -15.30 2.88
N ASP A 172 -1.29 -14.55 3.94
CA ASP A 172 -2.35 -14.91 4.88
C ASP A 172 -3.74 -14.87 4.23
N ALA A 173 -3.99 -13.91 3.33
CA ALA A 173 -5.24 -13.82 2.59
C ALA A 173 -5.37 -14.97 1.58
N ALA A 174 -4.28 -15.34 0.88
CA ALA A 174 -4.31 -16.39 -0.13
C ALA A 174 -4.71 -17.75 0.45
N GLY A 175 -4.29 -18.07 1.69
CA GLY A 175 -4.63 -19.32 2.36
C GLY A 175 -6.06 -19.41 2.91
N LYS A 176 -6.79 -18.28 2.93
CA LYS A 176 -8.20 -18.24 3.35
C LYS A 176 -9.12 -18.41 2.14
N PRO A 177 -10.29 -19.06 2.31
CA PRO A 177 -11.29 -19.09 1.24
C PRO A 177 -11.63 -17.65 0.84
N PRO A 178 -11.88 -17.38 -0.46
CA PRO A 178 -12.29 -16.06 -0.88
C PRO A 178 -13.53 -15.68 -0.07
N ALA A 179 -13.46 -14.57 0.66
CA ALA A 179 -14.65 -13.98 1.21
C ALA A 179 -15.60 -13.78 0.03
N ARG A 180 -16.83 -14.29 0.13
CA ARG A 180 -17.85 -14.11 -0.90
C ARG A 180 -18.16 -12.61 -0.97
N TYR A 181 -17.40 -11.85 -1.75
CA TYR A 181 -17.71 -10.48 -2.14
C TYR A 181 -18.85 -10.55 -3.19
N GLY A 182 -19.99 -11.11 -2.77
CA GLY A 182 -21.21 -11.29 -3.56
C GLY A 182 -22.22 -10.15 -3.39
N ARG A 183 -21.81 -9.06 -2.79
CA ARG A 183 -22.43 -7.75 -2.93
C ARG A 183 -21.30 -6.86 -3.40
N ARG A 184 -21.58 -5.86 -4.24
CA ARG A 184 -20.80 -4.62 -4.19
C ARG A 184 -20.64 -4.34 -2.70
N ALA A 185 -19.46 -4.62 -2.14
CA ALA A 185 -19.05 -3.85 -1.00
C ALA A 185 -19.16 -2.45 -1.56
N ALA A 186 -20.10 -1.64 -1.06
CA ALA A 186 -19.97 -0.21 -1.20
C ALA A 186 -18.49 0.03 -0.91
N ARG A 187 -17.72 0.45 -1.93
CA ARG A 187 -16.27 0.58 -1.84
C ARG A 187 -15.99 1.18 -0.47
N PRO A 188 -15.09 0.60 0.33
CA PRO A 188 -14.95 0.99 1.71
C PRO A 188 -14.45 2.44 1.72
N PHE A 189 -15.41 3.34 1.85
CA PHE A 189 -15.28 4.67 2.42
C PHE A 189 -14.50 4.57 3.75
N ASN A 190 -14.31 3.38 4.32
CA ASN A 190 -13.47 3.08 5.47
C ASN A 190 -11.96 3.31 5.26
N VAL A 191 -11.35 3.26 4.07
CA VAL A 191 -9.93 3.69 3.98
C VAL A 191 -9.85 5.20 4.12
N LEU A 192 -10.72 5.92 3.40
CA LEU A 192 -10.91 7.35 3.58
C LEU A 192 -11.36 7.68 5.02
N MET A 193 -12.20 6.85 5.67
CA MET A 193 -12.67 7.08 7.04
C MET A 193 -11.63 6.68 8.09
N ILE A 194 -10.78 5.69 7.83
CA ILE A 194 -9.63 5.34 8.69
C ILE A 194 -8.60 6.47 8.61
N VAL A 195 -8.32 6.98 7.40
CA VAL A 195 -7.49 8.16 7.20
C VAL A 195 -8.15 9.40 7.82
N LEU A 196 -9.44 9.63 7.64
CA LEU A 196 -10.19 10.74 8.24
C LEU A 196 -10.23 10.61 9.77
N MET A 197 -10.33 9.40 10.32
CA MET A 197 -10.36 9.15 11.75
C MET A 197 -8.96 9.28 12.36
N LEU A 198 -7.91 8.89 11.65
CA LEU A 198 -6.51 9.18 12.00
C LEU A 198 -6.23 10.68 11.95
N VAL A 199 -6.67 11.38 10.91
CA VAL A 199 -6.57 12.84 10.78
C VAL A 199 -7.39 13.53 11.87
N MET A 200 -8.59 13.06 12.20
CA MET A 200 -9.43 13.61 13.27
C MET A 200 -8.82 13.34 14.66
N LEU A 201 -8.26 12.15 14.92
CA LEU A 201 -7.51 11.84 16.15
C LEU A 201 -6.27 12.72 16.30
N MET A 202 -5.53 12.93 15.21
CA MET A 202 -4.39 13.84 15.17
C MET A 202 -4.82 15.30 15.36
N SER A 203 -5.95 15.71 14.78
CA SER A 203 -6.54 17.04 14.95
C SER A 203 -6.97 17.30 16.40
N VAL A 204 -7.60 16.32 17.05
CA VAL A 204 -8.03 16.43 18.46
C VAL A 204 -6.82 16.42 19.41
N ALA A 205 -5.76 15.67 19.10
CA ALA A 205 -4.52 15.68 19.88
C ALA A 205 -3.76 17.03 19.76
N ILE A 206 -3.86 17.70 18.61
CA ILE A 206 -3.20 18.99 18.35
C ILE A 206 -4.03 20.18 18.87
N VAL A 207 -5.36 20.11 18.87
CA VAL A 207 -6.25 21.22 19.29
C VAL A 207 -6.71 21.10 20.76
N GLY A 208 -6.63 19.91 21.36
CA GLY A 208 -7.00 19.64 22.76
C GLY A 208 -6.28 20.47 23.83
N PRO A 209 -5.02 20.91 23.68
CA PRO A 209 -4.36 21.72 24.72
C PRO A 209 -4.73 23.21 24.69
N LEU A 210 -5.44 23.68 23.65
CA LEU A 210 -5.60 25.13 23.41
C LEU A 210 -6.94 25.73 23.88
N TRP A 211 -7.88 24.92 24.36
CA TRP A 211 -9.22 25.39 24.73
C TRP A 211 -9.54 25.43 26.23
N PHE A 212 -8.66 24.96 27.12
CA PHE A 212 -8.75 25.27 28.55
C PHE A 212 -7.94 26.54 28.87
N LYS A 213 -8.40 27.68 28.36
CA LYS A 213 -7.90 28.99 28.81
C LYS A 213 -9.02 30.03 28.84
N ARG A 214 -9.88 29.93 29.85
CA ARG A 214 -10.74 30.99 30.42
C ARG A 214 -11.52 30.37 31.59
N GLU A 215 -11.59 30.89 32.80
CA GLU A 215 -11.51 32.26 33.34
C GLU A 215 -11.08 32.20 34.81
N GLN A 216 -10.42 33.25 35.33
CA GLN A 216 -10.80 33.95 36.57
C GLN A 216 -9.88 35.16 36.83
N PRO A 217 -10.32 36.16 37.64
CA PRO A 217 -10.24 37.57 37.28
C PRO A 217 -9.10 38.33 37.98
N ALA A 218 -8.76 39.50 37.43
CA ALA A 218 -7.85 40.46 38.07
C ALA A 218 -8.50 41.10 39.32
N PRO A 219 -7.72 41.34 40.38
CA PRO A 219 -7.45 42.74 40.72
C PRO A 219 -6.02 43.03 41.23
N VAL A 220 -5.50 44.18 40.79
CA VAL A 220 -4.65 45.19 41.47
C VAL A 220 -3.53 44.74 42.44
N ALA A 221 -2.30 45.12 42.06
CA ALA A 221 -1.02 45.11 42.80
C ALA A 221 -1.06 45.90 44.15
N PRO A 222 -0.08 45.83 45.10
CA PRO A 222 1.36 45.66 44.81
C PRO A 222 2.29 45.01 45.89
N LEU A 223 3.57 44.89 45.47
CA LEU A 223 4.85 44.90 46.21
C LEU A 223 5.61 43.58 46.49
N ALA A 224 6.89 43.65 46.07
CA ALA A 224 8.10 42.95 46.55
C ALA A 224 8.49 41.57 45.96
N GLN A 225 9.21 41.61 44.83
CA GLN A 225 10.57 41.07 44.56
C GLN A 225 11.00 39.62 44.94
N PRO A 226 12.00 39.04 44.22
CA PRO A 226 11.89 37.70 43.61
C PRO A 226 12.97 36.66 44.03
N VAL A 227 12.67 35.36 43.85
CA VAL A 227 13.61 34.23 43.64
C VAL A 227 12.80 33.10 42.98
N GLY A 228 13.20 32.36 41.95
CA GLY A 228 14.41 32.30 41.15
C GLY A 228 14.21 31.22 40.07
N THR A 229 14.50 31.59 38.83
CA THR A 229 14.57 30.78 37.61
C THR A 229 15.79 29.86 37.63
N VAL A 230 15.60 28.54 37.72
CA VAL A 230 16.67 27.54 37.54
C VAL A 230 16.08 26.27 36.91
N GLU A 231 15.89 26.24 35.59
CA GLU A 231 15.72 24.95 34.89
C GLU A 231 15.98 24.99 33.38
N GLY A 232 16.03 26.17 32.74
CA GLY A 232 16.20 26.29 31.28
C GLY A 232 17.65 26.23 30.75
N ASP A 233 18.63 26.78 31.48
CA ASP A 233 19.99 26.99 30.94
C ASP A 233 20.92 25.77 31.04
N ASN A 234 20.52 24.73 31.78
CA ASN A 234 21.40 23.60 32.12
C ASN A 234 21.40 22.46 31.07
N LEU A 235 20.38 22.41 30.20
CA LEU A 235 20.31 21.42 29.12
C LEU A 235 21.09 21.86 27.87
N GLN A 236 21.14 23.17 27.62
CA GLN A 236 21.84 23.74 26.47
C GLN A 236 23.37 23.70 26.63
N GLN A 237 23.88 23.81 27.87
CA GLN A 237 25.30 23.64 28.18
C GLN A 237 25.78 22.18 28.08
N ARG A 238 24.94 21.20 28.43
CA ARG A 238 25.30 19.77 28.29
C ARG A 238 25.36 19.30 26.84
N ALA A 239 24.52 19.85 25.96
CA ALA A 239 24.56 19.55 24.54
C ALA A 239 25.81 20.12 23.84
N ALA A 240 26.32 21.26 24.29
CA ALA A 240 27.57 21.84 23.77
C ALA A 240 28.81 21.05 24.22
N GLN A 241 28.85 20.55 25.47
CA GLN A 241 29.97 19.78 25.99
C GLN A 241 30.08 18.36 25.40
N ALA A 242 28.97 17.74 25.01
CA ALA A 242 28.97 16.43 24.35
C ALA A 242 29.48 16.48 22.89
N LEU A 243 29.34 17.64 22.23
CA LEU A 243 29.78 17.85 20.85
C LEU A 243 31.30 18.10 20.75
N ASP A 244 31.90 18.71 21.77
CA ASP A 244 33.36 18.93 21.85
C ASP A 244 34.14 17.67 22.27
N ALA A 245 33.52 16.77 23.06
CA ALA A 245 34.15 15.50 23.46
C ALA A 245 34.31 14.49 22.30
N ALA A 246 33.56 14.64 21.22
CA ALA A 246 33.63 13.76 20.04
C ALA A 246 34.70 14.16 19.01
N ARG A 247 35.47 15.24 19.26
CA ARG A 247 36.41 15.83 18.28
C ARG A 247 37.90 15.69 18.62
N GLN A 248 38.28 14.97 19.67
CA GLN A 248 39.69 14.73 20.01
C GLN A 248 40.03 13.23 20.16
N PRO A 249 41.09 12.72 19.51
CA PRO A 249 41.51 11.33 19.61
C PRO A 249 42.46 11.11 20.80
N GLY A 250 42.24 10.02 21.55
CA GLY A 250 43.23 9.41 22.45
C GLY A 250 43.11 9.77 23.95
N HIS A 251 43.28 8.73 24.79
CA HIS A 251 43.26 8.69 26.27
C HIS A 251 41.87 8.68 26.92
N ASP A 252 41.43 7.73 27.75
CA ASP A 252 42.07 6.59 28.41
C ASP A 252 41.08 5.45 28.65
N SER A 253 41.62 4.25 28.71
CA SER A 253 40.98 2.95 28.93
C SER A 253 40.18 2.86 30.23
N VAL A 254 38.90 2.46 30.13
CA VAL A 254 38.11 1.98 31.27
C VAL A 254 38.64 0.60 31.68
N GLN A 255 39.23 0.53 32.87
CA GLN A 255 39.75 -0.67 33.50
C GLN A 255 38.59 -1.43 34.16
N TYR A 256 38.26 -2.63 33.65
CA TYR A 256 37.29 -3.52 34.29
C TYR A 256 38.02 -4.45 35.25
N ASP A 257 37.70 -4.35 36.53
CA ASP A 257 38.14 -5.29 37.57
C ASP A 257 37.25 -6.53 37.52
N VAL A 258 37.81 -7.67 37.09
CA VAL A 258 37.07 -8.93 36.92
C VAL A 258 37.45 -9.88 38.06
N HIS A 259 36.55 -10.02 39.04
CA HIS A 259 36.64 -11.09 40.02
C HIS A 259 36.07 -12.39 39.43
N VAL A 260 36.95 -13.36 39.16
CA VAL A 260 36.57 -14.74 38.81
C VAL A 260 36.58 -15.59 40.08
N VAL A 261 35.40 -16.07 40.50
CA VAL A 261 35.28 -17.18 41.46
C VAL A 261 35.12 -18.47 40.66
N GLN A 262 36.04 -19.41 40.82
CA GLN A 262 35.93 -20.75 40.22
C GLN A 262 36.02 -21.82 41.31
N ASP A 263 34.90 -22.54 41.47
CA ASP A 263 34.73 -23.64 42.43
C ASP A 263 35.65 -24.82 42.14
N LYS A 264 36.14 -25.44 43.22
CA LYS A 264 36.88 -26.71 43.21
C LYS A 264 35.91 -27.88 43.02
N PRO A 265 36.20 -28.88 42.17
CA PRO A 265 35.45 -30.13 42.18
C PRO A 265 35.86 -31.03 43.37
N PRO A 266 34.93 -31.86 43.88
CA PRO A 266 35.19 -32.80 44.97
C PRO A 266 36.03 -34.01 44.50
N ARG A 267 36.74 -34.60 45.46
CA ARG A 267 37.72 -35.70 45.31
C ARG A 267 37.11 -37.02 44.88
#